data_AF-A0A227G1B4-F1
#
_entry.id   AF-A0A227G1B4-F1
#
_cell.length_a   1.000
_cell.length_b   1.000
_cell.length_c   1.000
_cell.angle_alpha   90.00
_cell.angle_beta   90.00
_cell.angle_gamma   90.00
#
_symmetry.space_group_name_H-M   'P 1'
#
loop_
_entity.id
_entity.type
_entity.pdbx_description
1 polymer ?
#
loop_
_entity_poly.entity_id
_entity_poly.type
_entity_poly.pdbx_seq_one_letter_code
_entity_poly.pdbx_strand_id
1 'polypeptide(L)' 'VLVDEPTVEDTVAILRGLKERYELHHHVEITDPAIVAAASLSHRYISDRQLPDKAIDLIDEAASSIRLQI' A
#
# COMPACT_ATOMS: atom_id res chain seq x y z
N VAL A 1 2.50 -10.31 24.56
CA VAL A 1 3.41 -10.14 23.41
C VAL A 1 3.17 -8.73 22.88
N LEU A 2 4.21 -7.90 22.79
CA LEU A 2 4.12 -6.56 22.17
C LEU A 2 4.41 -6.70 20.68
N VAL A 3 3.73 -5.93 19.83
CA VAL A 3 3.92 -5.90 18.38
C VAL A 3 4.08 -4.44 17.98
N ASP A 4 5.25 -4.10 17.45
CA ASP A 4 5.58 -2.75 17.02
C ASP A 4 5.13 -2.48 15.58
N GLU A 5 4.95 -1.20 15.25
CA GLU A 5 4.69 -0.75 13.88
C GLU A 5 5.90 -1.09 12.98
N PRO A 6 5.67 -1.64 11.77
CA PRO A 6 6.75 -1.93 10.83
C PRO A 6 7.41 -0.64 10.31
N THR A 7 8.67 -0.75 9.88
CA THR A 7 9.34 0.36 9.20
C THR A 7 8.74 0.59 7.80
N VAL A 8 9.12 1.70 7.15
CA VAL A 8 8.75 1.95 5.76
C VAL A 8 9.29 0.83 4.84
N GLU A 9 10.51 0.36 5.06
CA GLU A 9 11.12 -0.73 4.28
C GLU A 9 10.38 -2.05 4.47
N ASP A 10 10.03 -2.39 5.72
CA ASP A 10 9.21 -3.56 6.02
C ASP A 10 7.84 -3.46 5.35
N THR A 11 7.23 -2.27 5.36
CA THR A 11 5.94 -2.04 4.71
C THR A 11 6.03 -2.20 3.20
N VAL A 12 7.10 -1.74 2.56
CA VAL A 12 7.34 -1.99 1.12
C VAL A 12 7.41 -3.50 0.85
N ALA A 13 8.11 -4.27 1.68
CA ALA A 13 8.18 -5.72 1.53
C ALA A 13 6.81 -6.40 1.71
N ILE A 14 6.03 -5.96 2.70
CA ILE A 14 4.65 -6.42 2.93
C ILE A 14 3.77 -6.13 1.70
N LEU A 15 3.79 -4.90 1.19
CA LEU A 15 3.00 -4.51 0.02
C LEU A 15 3.40 -5.29 -1.23
N ARG A 16 4.69 -5.55 -1.46
CA ARG A 16 5.16 -6.42 -2.55
C ARG A 16 4.59 -7.84 -2.42
N GLY A 17 4.51 -8.38 -1.21
CA GLY A 17 3.88 -9.68 -0.94
C GLY A 17 2.37 -9.70 -1.16
N LEU A 18 1.70 -8.55 -1.00
CA LEU A 18 0.25 -8.41 -1.22
C LEU A 18 -0.10 -8.02 -2.66
N LYS A 19 0.86 -7.55 -3.45
CA LYS A 19 0.69 -6.97 -4.78
C LYS A 19 -0.25 -7.78 -5.67
N GLU A 20 0.08 -9.06 -5.90
CA GLU A 20 -0.66 -9.93 -6.82
C GLU A 20 -2.14 -10.04 -6.42
N ARG A 21 -2.43 -10.07 -5.11
CA ARG A 21 -3.81 -10.15 -4.61
C ARG A 21 -4.61 -8.90 -4.97
N TYR A 22 -4.02 -7.71 -4.85
CA TYR A 22 -4.70 -6.45 -5.16
C TYR A 22 -4.82 -6.21 -6.66
N GLU A 23 -3.81 -6.60 -7.44
CA GLU A 23 -3.87 -6.57 -8.91
C GLU A 23 -5.03 -7.43 -9.43
N LEU A 24 -5.15 -8.67 -8.93
CA LEU A 24 -6.25 -9.57 -9.29
C LEU A 24 -7.62 -9.05 -8.82
N HIS A 25 -7.69 -8.48 -7.62
CA HIS A 25 -8.95 -7.96 -7.08
C HIS A 25 -9.47 -6.77 -7.90
N HIS A 26 -8.59 -5.83 -8.25
CA HIS A 26 -8.96 -4.60 -8.96
C HIS A 26 -8.84 -4.68 -10.47
N HIS A 27 -8.28 -5.76 -11.00
CA HIS A 27 -8.02 -5.93 -12.44
C HIS A 27 -7.14 -4.80 -13.01
N VAL A 28 -6.08 -4.43 -12.27
CA VAL A 28 -5.11 -3.39 -12.64
C VAL A 28 -3.68 -3.88 -12.39
N GLU A 29 -2.70 -3.23 -12.98
CA GLU A 29 -1.28 -3.45 -12.67
C GLU A 29 -0.76 -2.43 -11.65
N ILE A 30 -0.06 -2.91 -10.63
CA ILE A 30 0.56 -2.09 -9.58
C ILE A 30 2.08 -2.08 -9.80
N THR A 31 2.61 -0.90 -10.14
CA THR A 31 4.04 -0.74 -10.38
C THR A 31 4.84 -0.70 -9.06
N ASP A 32 6.10 -1.16 -9.09
CA ASP A 32 6.96 -1.11 -7.90
C ASP A 32 7.17 0.33 -7.36
N PRO A 33 7.35 1.36 -8.21
CA PRO A 33 7.38 2.75 -7.74
C PRO A 33 6.10 3.17 -7.00
N ALA A 34 4.93 2.68 -7.41
CA ALA A 34 3.67 2.98 -6.70
C ALA A 34 3.65 2.38 -5.29
N ILE A 35 4.19 1.17 -5.12
CA ILE A 35 4.35 0.54 -3.80
C ILE A 35 5.27 1.36 -2.89
N VAL A 36 6.45 1.75 -3.41
CA VAL A 36 7.42 2.57 -2.65
C VAL A 36 6.82 3.92 -2.28
N ALA A 37 6.08 4.55 -3.21
CA ALA A 37 5.39 5.81 -2.98
C ALA A 37 4.30 5.67 -1.92
N ALA A 38 3.45 4.63 -1.98
CA ALA A 38 2.39 4.41 -1.00
C ALA A 38 2.93 4.27 0.44
N ALA A 39 4.00 3.49 0.63
CA ALA A 39 4.65 3.36 1.93
C ALA A 39 5.26 4.69 2.41
N SER A 40 6.02 5.37 1.54
CA SER A 40 6.72 6.61 1.90
C SER A 40 5.78 7.78 2.20
N LEU A 41 4.74 7.95 1.36
CA LEU A 41 3.80 9.07 1.46
C LEU A 41 2.81 8.86 2.61
N SER A 42 2.30 7.64 2.81
CA SER A 42 1.44 7.36 3.96
C SER A 42 2.20 7.54 5.29
N HIS A 43 3.46 7.11 5.36
CA HIS A 43 4.29 7.34 6.55
C HIS A 43 4.50 8.82 6.82
N ARG A 44 4.78 9.62 5.78
CA ARG A 44 5.10 11.04 5.92
C ARG A 44 3.89 11.93 6.21
N TYR A 45 2.73 11.62 5.64
CA TYR A 45 1.60 12.56 5.61
C TYR A 45 0.36 12.09 6.37
N ILE A 46 0.22 10.80 6.66
CA ILE A 46 -0.90 10.25 7.44
C ILE A 46 -0.38 9.87 8.83
N SER A 47 -0.48 10.81 9.78
CA SER A 47 0.12 10.69 11.12
C SER A 47 -0.79 10.07 12.18
N ASP A 48 -2.09 9.97 11.90
CA ASP A 48 -3.11 9.45 12.80
C ASP A 48 -3.36 7.93 12.64
N ARG A 49 -2.65 7.29 11.70
CA ARG A 49 -2.72 5.85 11.39
C ARG A 49 -1.32 5.22 11.34
N GLN A 50 -1.27 3.91 11.58
CA GLN A 50 -0.04 3.13 11.62
C GLN A 50 0.18 2.37 10.31
N LEU A 51 1.45 2.15 9.97
CA LEU A 51 1.85 1.15 8.97
C LEU A 51 1.54 -0.27 9.48
N PRO A 52 1.35 -1.26 8.58
CA PRO A 52 1.32 -1.12 7.12
C PRO A 52 -0.06 -0.70 6.59
N ASP A 53 -1.08 -0.65 7.46
CA ASP A 53 -2.49 -0.47 7.14
C ASP A 53 -2.76 0.77 6.28
N LYS A 54 -2.27 1.94 6.70
CA LYS A 54 -2.43 3.18 5.92
C LYS A 54 -1.80 3.13 4.52
N ALA A 55 -0.77 2.32 4.31
CA ALA A 55 -0.14 2.17 3.00
C ALA A 55 -0.92 1.20 2.10
N ILE A 56 -1.51 0.18 2.71
CA ILE A 56 -2.41 -0.76 2.03
C ILE A 56 -3.65 -0.01 1.52
N ASP A 57 -4.24 0.84 2.36
CA ASP A 57 -5.39 1.65 1.97
C ASP A 57 -5.11 2.55 0.77
N LEU A 58 -3.95 3.23 0.74
CA LEU A 58 -3.58 4.04 -0.42
C LEU A 58 -3.46 3.21 -1.72
N ILE A 59 -2.94 1.98 -1.63
CA ILE A 59 -2.89 1.06 -2.78
C ILE A 59 -4.30 0.65 -3.21
N ASP A 60 -5.17 0.33 -2.26
CA ASP A 60 -6.54 -0.11 -2.52
C ASP A 60 -7.40 0.99 -3.17
N GLU A 61 -7.31 2.22 -2.65
CA GLU A 61 -7.98 3.40 -3.20
C GLU A 61 -7.46 3.76 -4.59
N ALA A 62 -6.13 3.75 -4.79
CA ALA A 62 -5.53 4.04 -6.09
C ALA A 62 -5.92 2.98 -7.14
N ALA A 63 -5.90 1.70 -6.78
CA ALA A 63 -6.30 0.62 -7.68
C ALA A 63 -7.80 0.69 -8.01
N SER A 64 -8.65 0.98 -7.03
CA SER A 64 -10.09 1.23 -7.23
C SER A 64 -10.34 2.40 -8.18
N SER A 65 -9.60 3.49 -8.01
CA SER A 65 -9.71 4.69 -8.85
C SER A 65 -9.37 4.40 -10.32
N ILE A 66 -8.30 3.64 -10.58
CA ILE A 66 -7.92 3.23 -11.94
C ILE A 66 -9.00 2.35 -12.55
N ARG A 67 -9.54 1.37 -11.81
CA ARG A 67 -10.59 0.48 -12.30
C ARG A 67 -11.86 1.22 -12.74
N LEU A 68 -12.21 2.31 -12.07
CA LEU A 68 -13.37 3.14 -12.44
C LEU A 68 -13.15 4.01 -13.69
N GLN A 69 -11.89 4.20 -14.12
CA GLN A 69 -11.55 4.96 -15.33
C GLN A 69 -11.55 4.09 -16.60
N ILE A 70 -11.68 2.77 -16.46
CA ILE A 70 -11.75 1.78 -17.54
C ILE A 70 -13.22 1.59 -17.94
#